data_AF-A0A923CTT9-F1
#
_entry.id   AF-A0A923CTT9-F1
#
_cell.length_a   1.000
_cell.length_b   1.000
_cell.length_c   1.000
_cell.angle_alpha   90.00
_cell.angle_beta   90.00
_cell.angle_gamma   90.00
#
_symmetry.space_group_name_H-M   'P 1'
#
loop_
_entity.id
_entity.type
_entity.pdbx_description
1 polymer ?
#
loop_
_entity_poly.entity_id
_entity_poly.type
_entity_poly.pdbx_seq_one_letter_code
_entity_poly.pdbx_strand_id
1 'polypeptide(L)'
;MRKSSAFFLLFGFFFILLQGLSDPAYPSDKSIKGVIIIGNRRLPFNSLGVNELKDIYQRKKTMWANGQKISFALLDSGKTHELFIRHYVQKTPAQYHRYWKKLVFSGRGIPPASFRNENSLMAHVSLTAGAIGYVSPETKLSGGVKRIKIVEDSVATSEQNEKSAPSPIQENAQTPTSDNANEKKSQSFFNRLFD
;
A
#
# COMPACT_ATOMS: atom_id res chain seq x y z
N MET A 1 -24.12 -67.80 35.12
CA MET A 1 -24.73 -66.58 34.56
C MET A 1 -23.62 -65.60 34.23
N ARG A 2 -23.24 -65.50 32.95
CA ARG A 2 -22.09 -64.76 32.44
C ARG A 2 -22.63 -63.55 31.68
N LYS A 3 -22.30 -62.31 32.08
CA LYS A 3 -22.48 -61.15 31.21
C LYS A 3 -21.16 -60.96 30.45
N SER A 4 -21.20 -61.23 29.15
CA SER A 4 -20.06 -61.17 28.25
C SER A 4 -19.76 -59.74 27.84
N SER A 5 -18.51 -59.33 28.05
CA SER A 5 -17.86 -58.22 27.37
C SER A 5 -17.77 -58.51 25.87
N ALA A 6 -18.46 -57.73 25.05
CA ALA A 6 -18.31 -57.78 23.60
C ALA A 6 -18.83 -56.48 22.98
N PHE A 7 -18.00 -55.44 22.89
CA PHE A 7 -18.01 -54.51 21.75
C PHE A 7 -16.71 -53.69 21.71
N PHE A 8 -15.59 -54.37 21.51
CA PHE A 8 -14.40 -53.77 20.91
C PHE A 8 -14.29 -54.34 19.49
N LEU A 9 -13.87 -53.46 18.56
CA LEU A 9 -13.49 -53.71 17.16
C LEU A 9 -14.61 -53.61 16.11
N LEU A 10 -14.84 -52.38 15.62
CA LEU A 10 -14.95 -52.13 14.19
C LEU A 10 -14.44 -50.71 13.86
N PHE A 11 -13.45 -50.64 12.96
CA PHE A 11 -12.87 -49.47 12.30
C PHE A 11 -11.95 -48.53 13.09
N GLY A 12 -10.70 -48.98 13.24
CA GLY A 12 -9.57 -48.06 13.04
C GLY A 12 -9.49 -47.58 11.58
N PHE A 13 -8.81 -46.44 11.39
CA PHE A 13 -8.27 -45.94 10.12
C PHE A 13 -9.22 -45.34 9.06
N PHE A 14 -9.84 -44.19 9.39
CA PHE A 14 -10.23 -43.13 8.44
C PHE A 14 -10.61 -41.92 9.32
N PHE A 15 -9.98 -40.75 9.37
CA PHE A 15 -9.22 -40.03 8.37
C PHE A 15 -8.37 -39.01 9.17
N ILE A 16 -7.10 -39.34 9.40
CA ILE A 16 -6.09 -38.31 9.65
C ILE A 16 -5.93 -37.57 8.32
N LEU A 17 -6.69 -36.50 8.14
CA LEU A 17 -6.33 -35.39 7.27
C LEU A 17 -7.10 -34.12 7.67
N LEU A 18 -7.12 -33.82 8.97
CA LEU A 18 -7.28 -32.44 9.44
C LEU A 18 -5.91 -31.75 9.41
N GLN A 19 -5.23 -31.83 8.26
CA GLN A 19 -4.18 -30.87 7.96
C GLN A 19 -4.89 -29.70 7.30
N GLY A 20 -4.95 -28.60 8.03
CA GLY A 20 -5.35 -27.32 7.49
C GLY A 20 -4.57 -27.07 6.21
N LEU A 21 -5.29 -27.09 5.09
CA LEU A 21 -5.01 -26.09 4.09
C LEU A 21 -5.31 -24.77 4.81
N SER A 22 -4.27 -24.17 5.39
CA SER A 22 -4.20 -22.73 5.49
C SER A 22 -4.59 -22.23 4.11
N ASP A 23 -5.81 -21.72 3.98
CA ASP A 23 -6.20 -20.99 2.78
C ASP A 23 -5.06 -20.01 2.54
N PRO A 24 -4.36 -20.06 1.38
CA PRO A 24 -3.43 -19.00 1.06
C PRO A 24 -4.28 -17.73 1.16
N ALA A 25 -3.91 -16.81 2.05
CA ALA A 25 -4.65 -15.59 2.28
C ALA A 25 -4.87 -14.91 0.93
N TYR A 26 -6.04 -15.17 0.32
CA TYR A 26 -6.38 -14.55 -0.93
C TYR A 26 -6.54 -13.08 -0.57
N PRO A 27 -5.72 -12.17 -1.13
CA PRO A 27 -5.88 -10.76 -0.85
C PRO A 27 -7.33 -10.42 -1.15
N SER A 28 -8.07 -10.06 -0.10
CA SER A 28 -9.49 -9.76 -0.21
C SER A 28 -9.64 -8.57 -1.14
N ASP A 29 -10.27 -8.78 -2.30
CA ASP A 29 -10.54 -7.71 -3.25
C ASP A 29 -11.46 -6.69 -2.58
N LYS A 30 -10.98 -5.46 -2.38
CA LYS A 30 -11.76 -4.38 -1.78
C LYS A 30 -12.62 -3.66 -2.82
N SER A 31 -12.89 -4.30 -3.95
CA SER A 31 -13.72 -3.74 -5.01
C SER A 31 -15.10 -3.35 -4.47
N ILE A 32 -15.37 -2.05 -4.48
CA ILE A 32 -16.66 -1.51 -4.10
C ILE A 32 -17.63 -1.76 -5.25
N LYS A 33 -18.75 -2.43 -4.94
CA LYS A 33 -19.84 -2.58 -5.91
C LYS A 33 -20.26 -1.19 -6.43
N GLY A 34 -20.32 -1.06 -7.76
CA GLY A 34 -20.66 0.20 -8.41
C GLY A 34 -19.47 1.06 -8.84
N VAL A 35 -18.22 0.63 -8.61
CA VAL A 35 -17.02 1.32 -9.11
C VAL A 35 -16.00 0.31 -9.65
N ILE A 36 -15.55 0.51 -10.88
CA ILE A 36 -14.46 -0.23 -11.51
C ILE A 36 -13.29 0.72 -11.71
N ILE A 37 -12.12 0.34 -11.19
CA ILE A 37 -10.87 1.08 -11.43
C ILE A 37 -10.31 0.66 -12.79
N ILE A 38 -9.98 1.67 -13.60
CA ILE A 38 -9.41 1.48 -14.92
C ILE A 38 -8.04 2.15 -15.00
N GLY A 39 -7.14 1.54 -15.74
CA GLY A 39 -5.82 2.08 -16.03
C GLY A 39 -5.54 2.04 -17.52
N ASN A 40 -4.60 2.87 -17.97
CA ASN A 40 -4.08 2.77 -19.32
C ASN A 40 -3.54 1.35 -19.56
N ARG A 41 -3.81 0.76 -20.72
CA ARG A 41 -3.39 -0.62 -21.04
C ARG A 41 -1.86 -0.83 -20.94
N ARG A 42 -1.07 0.23 -21.11
CA ARG A 42 0.41 0.20 -21.05
C ARG A 42 0.99 0.20 -19.63
N LEU A 43 0.17 0.31 -18.58
CA LEU A 43 0.66 0.18 -17.20
C LEU A 43 1.24 -1.24 -16.98
N PRO A 44 2.38 -1.41 -16.29
CA PRO A 44 3.04 -2.70 -16.17
C PRO A 44 2.39 -3.66 -15.15
N PHE A 45 1.38 -3.21 -14.43
CA PHE A 45 0.67 -3.97 -13.38
C PHE A 45 -0.82 -4.10 -13.68
N ASN A 46 -1.47 -5.08 -13.06
CA ASN A 46 -2.91 -5.34 -13.17
C ASN A 46 -3.64 -5.20 -11.82
N SER A 47 -2.90 -4.93 -10.74
CA SER A 47 -3.41 -4.73 -9.40
C SER A 47 -2.74 -3.53 -8.74
N LEU A 48 -3.44 -2.89 -7.81
CA LEU A 48 -2.96 -1.72 -7.08
C LEU A 48 -3.45 -1.78 -5.64
N GLY A 49 -2.59 -1.39 -4.69
CA GLY A 49 -2.94 -1.31 -3.27
C GLY A 49 -4.00 -0.24 -3.00
N VAL A 50 -4.89 -0.49 -2.04
CA VAL A 50 -5.93 0.48 -1.67
C VAL A 50 -5.35 1.78 -1.11
N ASN A 51 -4.29 1.74 -0.31
CA ASN A 51 -3.66 2.95 0.19
C ASN A 51 -2.85 3.65 -0.89
N GLU A 52 -2.24 2.91 -1.80
CA GLU A 52 -1.56 3.49 -2.96
C GLU A 52 -2.55 4.27 -3.85
N LEU A 53 -3.71 3.69 -4.15
CA LEU A 53 -4.78 4.37 -4.88
C LEU A 53 -5.23 5.66 -4.16
N LYS A 54 -5.44 5.58 -2.84
CA LYS A 54 -5.80 6.74 -2.01
C LYS A 54 -4.74 7.84 -2.10
N ASP A 55 -3.47 7.48 -1.99
CA ASP A 55 -2.34 8.41 -1.99
C ASP A 55 -2.14 9.07 -3.36
N ILE A 56 -2.42 8.37 -4.46
CA ILE A 56 -2.45 8.94 -5.81
C ILE A 56 -3.51 10.04 -5.90
N TYR A 57 -4.75 9.74 -5.51
CA TYR A 57 -5.86 10.69 -5.61
C TYR A 57 -5.76 11.83 -4.60
N GLN A 58 -4.98 11.65 -3.52
CA GLN A 58 -4.58 12.73 -2.61
C GLN A 58 -3.23 13.36 -2.99
N ARG A 59 -2.71 13.15 -4.20
CA ARG A 59 -1.45 13.74 -4.70
C ARG A 59 -0.22 13.51 -3.81
N LYS A 60 -0.26 12.52 -2.92
CA LYS A 60 0.89 12.12 -2.10
C LYS A 60 1.85 11.24 -2.90
N LYS A 61 1.34 10.51 -3.89
CA LYS A 61 2.13 9.77 -4.88
C LYS A 61 1.88 10.35 -6.28
N THR A 62 2.96 10.76 -6.95
CA THR A 62 2.91 11.43 -8.26
C THR A 62 3.67 10.69 -9.36
N MET A 63 4.42 9.66 -9.00
CA MET A 63 5.19 8.81 -9.92
C MET A 63 4.93 7.34 -9.65
N TRP A 64 4.82 6.56 -10.72
CA TRP A 64 4.83 5.11 -10.68
C TRP A 64 6.23 4.57 -10.36
N ALA A 65 6.32 3.30 -9.95
CA ALA A 65 7.60 2.66 -9.60
C ALA A 65 8.62 2.65 -10.76
N ASN A 66 8.14 2.69 -12.00
CA ASN A 66 8.96 2.76 -13.21
C ASN A 66 9.38 4.20 -13.59
N GLY A 67 9.14 5.19 -12.73
CA GLY A 67 9.47 6.60 -13.00
C GLY A 67 8.49 7.31 -13.93
N GLN A 68 7.41 6.68 -14.38
CA GLN A 68 6.39 7.35 -15.18
C GLN A 68 5.51 8.26 -14.30
N LYS A 69 5.21 9.47 -14.76
CA LYS A 69 4.30 10.38 -14.06
C LYS A 69 2.88 9.80 -14.00
N ILE A 70 2.24 9.93 -12.85
CA ILE A 70 0.84 9.52 -12.66
C ILE A 70 -0.09 10.62 -13.17
N SER A 71 -1.04 10.22 -14.02
CA SER A 71 -2.15 11.07 -14.46
C SER A 71 -3.46 10.44 -14.00
N PHE A 72 -4.07 10.96 -12.95
CA PHE A 72 -5.37 10.45 -12.49
C PHE A 72 -6.49 11.36 -12.98
N ALA A 73 -7.60 10.73 -13.40
CA ALA A 73 -8.79 11.41 -13.90
C ALA A 73 -9.93 11.35 -12.88
N LEU A 74 -10.75 12.41 -12.86
CA LEU A 74 -11.95 12.53 -12.03
C LEU A 74 -13.20 12.65 -12.89
N LEU A 75 -14.33 12.22 -12.33
CA LEU A 75 -15.64 12.68 -12.76
C LEU A 75 -16.03 13.94 -11.97
N ASP A 76 -16.74 14.87 -12.60
CA ASP A 76 -17.21 16.10 -11.95
C ASP A 76 -18.24 15.83 -10.83
N SER A 77 -19.08 14.80 -11.03
CA SER A 77 -20.17 14.44 -10.12
C SER A 77 -20.72 13.05 -10.42
N GLY A 78 -21.82 12.68 -9.76
CA GLY A 78 -22.55 11.43 -9.99
C GLY A 78 -22.25 10.32 -8.98
N LYS A 79 -23.07 9.27 -9.01
CA LYS A 79 -23.02 8.15 -8.06
C LYS A 79 -21.65 7.46 -8.06
N THR A 80 -21.07 7.21 -9.23
CA THR A 80 -19.75 6.60 -9.36
C THR A 80 -18.67 7.45 -8.71
N HIS A 81 -18.69 8.78 -8.94
CA HIS A 81 -17.76 9.71 -8.30
C HIS A 81 -17.91 9.69 -6.78
N GLU A 82 -19.13 9.79 -6.28
CA GLU A 82 -19.39 9.82 -4.85
C GLU A 82 -18.92 8.54 -4.16
N LEU A 83 -19.24 7.37 -4.72
CA LEU A 83 -18.78 6.08 -4.22
C LEU A 83 -17.25 6.00 -4.24
N PHE A 84 -16.62 6.40 -5.34
CA PHE A 84 -15.17 6.37 -5.46
C PHE A 84 -14.47 7.24 -4.40
N ILE A 85 -14.91 8.50 -4.25
CA ILE A 85 -14.29 9.45 -3.31
C ILE A 85 -14.52 9.02 -1.86
N ARG A 86 -15.73 8.53 -1.52
CA ARG A 86 -16.03 8.07 -0.16
C ARG A 86 -15.24 6.83 0.23
N HIS A 87 -15.18 5.82 -0.64
CA HIS A 87 -14.65 4.51 -0.27
C HIS A 87 -13.14 4.34 -0.51
N TYR A 88 -12.60 4.90 -1.61
CA TYR A 88 -11.17 4.78 -1.92
C TYR A 88 -10.38 5.98 -1.44
N VAL A 89 -10.90 7.20 -1.61
CA VAL A 89 -10.20 8.42 -1.18
C VAL A 89 -10.42 8.73 0.30
N GLN A 90 -11.44 8.11 0.92
CA GLN A 90 -11.81 8.28 2.34
C GLN A 90 -12.15 9.74 2.69
N LYS A 91 -12.88 10.41 1.79
CA LYS A 91 -13.35 11.79 1.93
C LYS A 91 -14.78 11.91 1.39
N THR A 92 -15.50 12.95 1.78
CA THR A 92 -16.70 13.36 1.02
C THR A 92 -16.30 14.16 -0.22
N PRO A 93 -17.15 14.24 -1.27
CA PRO A 93 -16.86 15.09 -2.43
C PRO A 93 -16.56 16.55 -2.06
N ALA A 94 -17.31 17.10 -1.08
CA ALA A 94 -17.08 18.46 -0.59
C ALA A 94 -15.71 18.63 0.13
N GLN A 95 -15.30 17.64 0.94
CA GLN A 95 -13.99 17.64 1.59
C GLN A 95 -12.86 17.53 0.56
N TYR A 96 -13.04 16.69 -0.45
CA TYR A 96 -12.05 16.48 -1.52
C TYR A 96 -11.90 17.74 -2.40
N HIS A 97 -13.01 18.41 -2.72
CA HIS A 97 -12.98 19.70 -3.42
C HIS A 97 -12.24 20.76 -2.62
N ARG A 98 -12.52 20.87 -1.31
CA ARG A 98 -11.82 21.80 -0.41
C ARG A 98 -10.33 21.50 -0.33
N TYR A 99 -9.96 20.22 -0.28
CA TYR A 99 -8.58 19.76 -0.30
C TYR A 99 -7.84 20.26 -1.55
N TRP A 100 -8.42 20.09 -2.74
CA TRP A 100 -7.83 20.58 -3.99
C TRP A 100 -7.75 22.10 -4.05
N LYS A 101 -8.80 22.82 -3.63
CA LYS A 101 -8.75 24.29 -3.53
C LYS A 101 -7.56 24.76 -2.69
N LYS A 102 -7.32 24.15 -1.53
CA LYS A 102 -6.17 24.48 -0.68
C LYS A 102 -4.83 24.21 -1.37
N LEU A 103 -4.70 23.10 -2.10
CA LEU A 103 -3.48 22.80 -2.86
C LEU A 103 -3.21 23.82 -3.96
N VAL A 104 -4.24 24.19 -4.72
CA VAL A 104 -4.13 25.17 -5.81
C VAL A 104 -3.77 26.55 -5.27
N PHE A 105 -4.48 27.04 -4.26
CA PHE A 105 -4.22 28.37 -3.69
C PHE A 105 -2.85 28.49 -3.02
N SER A 106 -2.27 27.38 -2.57
CA SER A 106 -0.90 27.38 -2.01
C SER A 106 0.19 27.09 -3.04
N GLY A 107 -0.14 26.99 -4.34
CA GLY A 107 0.82 26.70 -5.41
C GLY A 107 1.40 25.28 -5.38
N ARG A 108 0.93 24.41 -4.48
CA ARG A 108 1.44 23.04 -4.29
C ARG A 108 0.76 22.00 -5.18
N GLY A 109 -0.24 22.40 -5.96
CA GLY A 109 -0.93 21.46 -6.83
C GLY A 109 -1.64 22.08 -8.03
N ILE A 110 -1.55 21.35 -9.14
CA ILE A 110 -2.38 21.53 -10.33
C ILE A 110 -3.54 20.53 -10.20
N PRO A 111 -4.81 20.96 -10.31
CA PRO A 111 -5.93 20.05 -10.20
C PRO A 111 -5.88 18.99 -11.31
N PRO A 112 -6.32 17.75 -11.02
CA PRO A 112 -6.42 16.71 -12.04
C PRO A 112 -7.45 17.07 -13.11
N ALA A 113 -7.37 16.39 -14.27
CA ALA A 113 -8.40 16.49 -15.28
C ALA A 113 -9.73 15.92 -14.74
N SER A 114 -10.81 16.68 -14.93
CA SER A 114 -12.15 16.31 -14.49
C SER A 114 -13.10 16.27 -15.69
N PHE A 115 -14.01 15.29 -15.71
CA PHE A 115 -14.84 14.96 -16.85
C PHE A 115 -16.31 14.84 -16.46
N ARG A 116 -17.20 15.29 -17.35
CA ARG A 116 -18.66 15.23 -17.14
C ARG A 116 -19.26 13.83 -17.25
N ASN A 117 -18.58 12.91 -17.95
CA ASN A 117 -19.08 11.57 -18.22
C ASN A 117 -17.95 10.53 -18.27
N GLU A 118 -18.33 9.27 -18.06
CA GLU A 118 -17.41 8.12 -17.96
C GLU A 118 -16.71 7.80 -19.28
N ASN A 119 -17.35 8.04 -20.43
CA ASN A 119 -16.75 7.80 -21.75
C ASN A 119 -15.58 8.76 -22.02
N SER A 120 -15.75 10.05 -21.70
CA SER A 120 -14.68 11.05 -21.82
C SER A 120 -13.52 10.78 -20.86
N LEU A 121 -13.83 10.36 -19.61
CA LEU A 121 -12.80 9.93 -18.66
C LEU A 121 -12.03 8.72 -19.18
N MET A 122 -12.73 7.69 -19.65
CA MET A 122 -12.11 6.47 -20.19
C MET A 122 -11.27 6.77 -21.44
N ALA A 123 -11.74 7.65 -22.32
CA ALA A 123 -10.97 8.09 -23.49
C ALA A 123 -9.67 8.75 -23.06
N HIS A 124 -9.71 9.66 -22.07
CA HIS A 124 -8.50 10.26 -21.52
C HIS A 124 -7.53 9.22 -20.95
N VAL A 125 -8.03 8.26 -20.16
CA VAL A 125 -7.19 7.18 -19.60
C VAL A 125 -6.56 6.33 -20.71
N SER A 126 -7.29 6.09 -21.82
CA SER A 126 -6.79 5.29 -22.94
C SER A 126 -5.64 5.97 -23.71
N LEU A 127 -5.69 7.31 -23.83
CA LEU A 127 -4.74 8.11 -24.60
C LEU A 127 -3.51 8.54 -23.78
N THR A 128 -3.67 8.64 -22.46
CA THR A 128 -2.63 9.15 -21.58
C THR A 128 -1.83 8.01 -20.94
N ALA A 129 -0.55 7.91 -21.30
CA ALA A 129 0.34 6.92 -20.69
C ALA A 129 0.51 7.19 -19.19
N GLY A 130 0.49 6.13 -18.37
CA GLY A 130 0.53 6.27 -16.91
C GLY A 130 -0.80 6.72 -16.29
N ALA A 131 -1.89 6.78 -17.05
CA ALA A 131 -3.17 7.26 -16.53
C ALA A 131 -3.98 6.20 -15.77
N ILE A 132 -4.71 6.66 -14.77
CA ILE A 132 -5.65 5.88 -13.95
C ILE A 132 -6.97 6.64 -13.79
N GLY A 133 -8.07 5.92 -13.71
CA GLY A 133 -9.41 6.46 -13.60
C GLY A 133 -10.37 5.43 -13.03
N TYR A 134 -11.66 5.76 -13.05
CA TYR A 134 -12.71 4.87 -12.58
C TYR A 134 -14.00 5.11 -13.35
N VAL A 135 -14.82 4.08 -13.47
CA VAL A 135 -16.11 4.07 -14.17
C VAL A 135 -17.11 3.19 -13.43
N SER A 136 -18.40 3.28 -13.78
CA SER A 136 -19.42 2.37 -13.30
C SER A 136 -19.30 0.98 -13.94
N PRO A 137 -19.85 -0.08 -13.32
CA PRO A 137 -19.88 -1.42 -13.89
C PRO A 137 -20.61 -1.52 -15.23
N GLU A 138 -21.56 -0.62 -15.49
CA GLU A 138 -22.37 -0.59 -16.71
C GLU A 138 -21.60 -0.05 -17.92
N THR A 139 -20.47 0.66 -17.69
CA THR A 139 -19.68 1.24 -18.76
C THR A 139 -18.87 0.16 -19.50
N LYS A 140 -19.12 0.04 -20.80
CA LYS A 140 -18.37 -0.86 -21.69
C LYS A 140 -16.94 -0.35 -21.88
N LEU A 141 -15.96 -1.14 -21.47
CA LEU A 141 -14.55 -0.78 -21.61
C LEU A 141 -14.09 -0.86 -23.06
N SER A 142 -13.31 0.13 -23.50
CA SER A 142 -12.72 0.21 -24.84
C SER A 142 -11.29 -0.35 -24.89
N GLY A 143 -10.76 -0.61 -26.10
CA GLY A 143 -9.51 -1.34 -26.34
C GLY A 143 -8.20 -0.69 -25.85
N GLY A 144 -8.25 0.50 -25.22
CA GLY A 144 -7.06 1.20 -24.69
C GLY A 144 -6.96 1.24 -23.17
N VAL A 145 -7.96 0.72 -22.45
CA VAL A 145 -7.96 0.64 -20.99
C VAL A 145 -7.99 -0.81 -20.53
N LYS A 146 -7.58 -1.04 -19.29
CA LYS A 146 -7.73 -2.32 -18.60
C LYS A 146 -8.26 -2.11 -17.19
N ARG A 147 -8.92 -3.12 -16.63
CA ARG A 147 -9.34 -3.11 -15.22
C ARG A 147 -8.12 -3.28 -14.32
N ILE A 148 -8.07 -2.51 -13.24
CA ILE A 148 -7.06 -2.64 -12.19
C ILE A 148 -7.74 -3.22 -10.96
N LYS A 149 -7.27 -4.36 -10.48
CA LYS A 149 -7.78 -5.00 -9.26
C LYS A 149 -7.28 -4.23 -8.04
N ILE A 150 -8.14 -4.01 -7.03
CA ILE A 150 -7.73 -3.29 -5.82
C ILE A 150 -7.50 -4.30 -4.70
N VAL A 151 -6.24 -4.41 -4.26
CA VAL A 151 -5.83 -5.32 -3.19
C VAL A 151 -5.73 -4.57 -1.88
N GLU A 152 -6.08 -5.24 -0.78
CA GLU A 152 -5.73 -4.74 0.55
C GLU A 152 -4.21 -4.79 0.69
N ASP A 153 -3.63 -3.74 1.29
CA ASP A 153 -2.22 -3.74 1.58
C ASP A 153 -2.00 -4.71 2.75
N SER A 154 -1.73 -5.99 2.44
CA SER A 154 -1.20 -6.90 3.44
C SER A 154 0.14 -6.33 3.87
N VAL A 155 0.18 -5.72 5.04
CA VAL A 155 1.41 -5.27 5.70
C VAL A 155 2.33 -6.49 5.75
N ALA A 156 3.29 -6.54 4.83
CA ALA A 156 4.39 -7.48 4.93
C ALA A 156 5.26 -6.98 6.08
N THR A 157 5.04 -7.53 7.27
CA THR A 157 6.02 -7.54 8.35
C THR A 157 7.28 -8.20 7.81
N SER A 158 8.20 -7.39 7.30
CA SER A 158 9.59 -7.79 7.10
C SER A 158 10.28 -7.79 8.47
N GLU A 159 10.02 -8.82 9.27
CA GLU A 159 10.87 -9.22 10.39
C GLU A 159 11.11 -10.72 10.27
N GLN A 160 12.10 -11.07 9.46
CA GLN A 160 12.83 -12.32 9.61
C GLN A 160 14.24 -11.93 10.06
N ASN A 161 14.61 -12.51 11.21
CA ASN A 161 15.96 -12.80 11.66
C ASN A 161 16.62 -11.83 12.68
N GLU A 162 16.24 -11.98 13.95
CA GLU A 162 17.25 -12.08 15.01
C GLU A 162 16.74 -12.97 16.16
N LYS A 163 16.86 -14.29 15.98
CA LYS A 163 16.74 -15.26 17.06
C LYS A 163 18.14 -15.76 17.42
N SER A 164 18.78 -15.12 18.39
CA SER A 164 19.61 -15.78 19.40
C SER A 164 20.16 -14.75 20.38
N ALA A 165 19.52 -14.63 21.54
CA ALA A 165 20.19 -14.11 22.73
C ALA A 165 21.42 -14.97 23.08
N PRO A 166 22.34 -14.45 23.90
CA PRO A 166 22.23 -14.86 25.29
C PRO A 166 22.24 -13.70 26.29
N SER A 167 21.71 -14.06 27.46
CA SER A 167 21.40 -13.34 28.69
C SER A 167 22.42 -12.32 29.22
N PRO A 168 22.00 -11.45 30.18
CA PRO A 168 22.83 -10.39 30.75
C PRO A 168 23.88 -10.98 31.69
N ILE A 169 25.15 -10.64 31.48
CA ILE A 169 26.20 -10.84 32.47
C ILE A 169 26.18 -9.65 33.44
N GLN A 170 26.21 -10.01 34.72
CA GLN A 170 26.13 -9.15 35.89
C GLN A 170 27.36 -8.24 36.03
N GLU A 171 27.06 -7.01 36.45
CA GLU A 171 27.76 -6.22 37.47
C GLU A 171 28.95 -6.90 38.16
N ASN A 172 30.17 -6.36 37.95
CA ASN A 172 31.09 -6.10 39.06
C ASN A 172 32.19 -5.09 38.69
N ALA A 173 32.56 -4.29 39.69
CA ALA A 173 33.49 -3.17 39.65
C ALA A 173 34.94 -3.56 39.33
N GLN A 174 35.71 -2.64 38.71
CA GLN A 174 37.01 -2.09 39.19
C GLN A 174 37.87 -1.48 38.05
N THR A 175 38.19 -0.20 38.21
CA THR A 175 39.44 0.44 37.76
C THR A 175 40.60 -0.05 38.65
N PRO A 176 41.90 -0.08 38.22
CA PRO A 176 42.63 1.13 37.82
C PRO A 176 43.80 1.00 36.79
N THR A 177 44.14 2.17 36.22
CA THR A 177 45.47 2.69 35.81
C THR A 177 46.39 1.88 34.87
N SER A 178 46.73 2.45 33.71
CA SER A 178 48.09 2.94 33.38
C SER A 178 48.32 3.20 31.87
N ASP A 179 48.85 4.40 31.58
CA ASP A 179 49.74 4.81 30.48
C ASP A 179 49.54 4.31 29.03
N ASN A 180 49.30 5.24 28.10
CA ASN A 180 50.42 5.94 27.45
C ASN A 180 49.99 7.05 26.49
N ALA A 181 50.65 8.20 26.69
CA ALA A 181 51.02 9.22 25.71
C ALA A 181 50.69 8.93 24.23
N ASN A 182 49.87 9.81 23.61
CA ASN A 182 50.28 10.63 22.45
C ASN A 182 49.05 11.38 21.87
N GLU A 183 48.63 12.48 22.49
CA GLU A 183 47.73 13.43 21.79
C GLU A 183 47.91 14.87 22.27
N LYS A 184 49.17 15.33 22.34
CA LYS A 184 49.51 16.73 22.67
C LYS A 184 50.02 17.54 21.48
N LYS A 185 49.53 17.26 20.26
CA LYS A 185 49.95 17.98 19.04
C LYS A 185 48.84 18.75 18.32
N SER A 186 47.56 18.52 18.60
CA SER A 186 46.51 19.21 17.85
C SER A 186 46.05 20.54 18.46
N GLN A 187 46.29 20.79 19.75
CA GLN A 187 45.87 22.05 20.39
C GLN A 187 46.87 23.21 20.22
N SER A 188 48.11 22.94 19.80
CA SER A 188 49.08 23.98 19.45
C SER A 188 48.83 24.63 18.08
N PHE A 189 48.02 24.00 17.22
CA PHE A 189 47.74 24.52 15.87
C PHE A 189 46.62 25.58 15.88
N PHE A 190 45.65 25.47 16.79
CA PHE A 190 44.48 26.35 16.81
C PHE A 190 44.77 27.78 17.31
N ASN A 191 45.78 27.97 18.17
CA ASN A 191 46.12 29.28 18.72
C ASN A 191 47.05 30.13 17.83
N ARG A 192 47.28 29.74 16.57
CA ARG A 192 48.06 30.54 15.59
C ARG A 192 47.25 31.03 14.40
N LEU A 193 45.95 30.75 14.35
CA LEU A 193 45.12 31.07 13.19
C LEU A 193 44.27 32.34 13.35
N PHE A 194 44.29 33.00 14.51
CA PHE A 194 43.41 34.14 14.80
C PHE A 194 44.09 35.31 15.55
N ASP A 195 45.42 35.45 15.44
CA ASP A 195 46.12 36.72 15.73
C ASP A 195 46.74 37.26 14.44
#